data_AF-A0A3D9V987-F1
#
_entry.id   AF-A0A3D9V987-F1
#
_cell.length_a   1.000
_cell.length_b   1.000
_cell.length_c   1.000
_cell.angle_alpha   90.00
_cell.angle_beta   90.00
_cell.angle_gamma   90.00
#
_symmetry.space_group_name_H-M   'P 1'
#
loop_
_entity.id
_entity.type
_entity.pdbx_description
1 polymer ?
#
loop_
_entity_poly.entity_id
_entity_poly.type
_entity_poly.pdbx_seq_one_letter_code
_entity_poly.pdbx_strand_id
1 'polypeptide(L)'
;MHEPDSRPNTDAARRRRRELILPTRERDRLDIPRVPRRSLRPRYEPDLLGRFAESFAKFMGTGKFIAYMTVFVLLWVAINLVGAFGLRWDPYPFILLNLFFSVQASYAAPLILLAQNRQEARDRVQYEQDRDMTARTRADMEFLAREMASLRTALGESATRDFVRSELRALLHELDARLGPPREQSDENRRRAEADPPTSAARRGDRR
;
A
#
# COMPACT_ATOMS: atom_id res chain seq x y z
N MET A 1 -56.23 -80.83 17.54
CA MET A 1 -56.89 -79.56 17.88
C MET A 1 -56.30 -79.08 19.20
N HIS A 2 -55.31 -78.20 19.13
CA HIS A 2 -54.75 -77.54 20.31
C HIS A 2 -54.26 -76.16 19.85
N GLU A 3 -55.01 -75.14 20.22
CA GLU A 3 -54.57 -73.75 20.17
C GLU A 3 -53.88 -73.42 21.49
N PRO A 4 -52.78 -72.65 21.46
CA PRO A 4 -52.43 -71.80 22.57
C PRO A 4 -52.51 -70.32 22.16
N ASP A 5 -53.40 -69.65 22.88
CA ASP A 5 -53.41 -68.23 23.25
C ASP A 5 -52.01 -67.61 23.39
N SER A 6 -51.84 -66.34 22.96
CA SER A 6 -51.12 -65.28 23.71
C SER A 6 -50.82 -64.04 22.84
N ARG A 7 -51.64 -63.00 23.06
CA ARG A 7 -51.39 -61.54 23.19
C ARG A 7 -50.15 -60.84 22.54
N PRO A 8 -50.29 -59.53 22.19
CA PRO A 8 -49.43 -58.84 21.22
C PRO A 8 -48.14 -58.29 21.85
N ASN A 9 -46.99 -58.53 21.22
CA ASN A 9 -45.73 -57.89 21.61
C ASN A 9 -45.40 -56.69 20.71
N THR A 10 -45.50 -55.54 21.35
CA THR A 10 -44.85 -54.24 21.14
C THR A 10 -43.45 -54.28 20.52
N ASP A 11 -43.32 -54.56 19.22
CA ASP A 11 -42.05 -54.39 18.49
C ASP A 11 -42.13 -53.54 17.22
N ALA A 12 -43.33 -53.12 16.80
CA ALA A 12 -43.51 -52.31 15.61
C ALA A 12 -43.03 -50.84 15.77
N ALA A 13 -42.80 -50.36 17.00
CA ALA A 13 -42.45 -48.97 17.29
C ALA A 13 -40.93 -48.68 17.33
N ARG A 14 -40.07 -49.68 17.11
CA ARG A 14 -38.59 -49.49 17.09
C ARG A 14 -37.99 -49.29 15.69
N ARG A 15 -38.79 -49.25 14.62
CA ARG A 15 -38.29 -49.14 13.23
C ARG A 15 -38.18 -47.72 12.66
N ARG A 16 -38.41 -46.65 13.44
CA ARG A 16 -38.47 -45.26 12.94
C ARG A 16 -37.48 -44.25 13.54
N ARG A 17 -36.33 -44.68 14.07
CA ARG A 17 -35.33 -43.70 14.54
C ARG A 17 -33.91 -44.19 14.36
N ARG A 18 -33.15 -43.43 13.54
CA ARG A 18 -31.68 -43.47 13.33
C ARG A 18 -31.29 -44.64 12.43
N GLU A 19 -30.75 -44.46 11.23
CA GLU A 19 -29.66 -43.56 10.85
C GLU A 19 -29.83 -43.09 9.39
N LEU A 20 -29.95 -41.78 9.24
CA LEU A 20 -29.82 -41.09 7.95
C LEU A 20 -28.32 -41.04 7.65
N ILE A 21 -27.79 -42.00 6.91
CA ILE A 21 -26.42 -41.95 6.40
C ILE A 21 -26.40 -40.89 5.29
N LEU A 22 -26.22 -39.62 5.68
CA LEU A 22 -25.81 -38.58 4.76
C LEU A 22 -24.37 -38.89 4.37
N PRO A 23 -24.00 -38.99 3.08
CA PRO A 23 -22.61 -38.90 2.70
C PRO A 23 -22.14 -37.52 3.16
N THR A 24 -21.34 -37.50 4.22
CA THR A 24 -20.56 -36.32 4.59
C THR A 24 -19.74 -35.98 3.35
N ARG A 25 -20.15 -34.91 2.64
CA ARG A 25 -19.29 -34.20 1.71
C ARG A 25 -18.01 -33.91 2.49
N GLU A 26 -16.96 -34.66 2.18
CA GLU A 26 -15.60 -34.32 2.60
C GLU A 26 -15.41 -32.87 2.18
N ARG A 27 -15.48 -31.97 3.17
CA ARG A 27 -14.99 -30.62 3.00
C ARG A 27 -13.52 -30.80 2.71
N ASP A 28 -13.17 -30.58 1.45
CA ASP A 28 -11.82 -30.48 0.94
C ASP A 28 -11.01 -29.65 1.94
N ARG A 29 -10.25 -30.34 2.79
CA ARG A 29 -9.47 -29.73 3.86
C ARG A 29 -8.30 -29.03 3.18
N LEU A 30 -8.51 -27.75 2.90
CA LEU A 30 -7.57 -26.85 2.25
C LEU A 30 -6.33 -26.53 3.11
N ASP A 31 -6.25 -27.08 4.31
CA ASP A 31 -5.23 -26.77 5.31
C ASP A 31 -4.02 -27.72 5.28
N ILE A 32 -3.97 -28.67 4.33
CA ILE A 32 -2.79 -29.52 4.16
C ILE A 32 -1.88 -28.85 3.12
N PRO A 33 -0.71 -28.32 3.49
CA PRO A 33 0.25 -27.85 2.50
C PRO A 33 0.63 -29.04 1.63
N ARG A 34 0.21 -29.02 0.36
CA ARG A 34 0.62 -30.00 -0.65
C ARG A 34 2.14 -29.97 -0.71
N VAL A 35 2.78 -31.02 -0.18
CA VAL A 35 4.20 -31.29 -0.39
C VAL A 35 4.43 -31.31 -1.91
N PRO A 36 5.27 -30.42 -2.45
CA PRO A 36 5.44 -30.30 -3.88
C PRO A 36 5.99 -31.61 -4.41
N ARG A 37 5.22 -32.28 -5.27
CA ARG A 37 5.67 -33.45 -6.02
C ARG A 37 6.98 -33.06 -6.71
N ARG A 38 8.06 -33.76 -6.34
CA ARG A 38 9.40 -33.59 -6.90
C ARG A 38 9.29 -33.69 -8.42
N SER A 39 9.31 -32.54 -9.08
CA SER A 39 9.21 -32.47 -10.53
C SER A 39 10.51 -33.04 -11.10
N LEU A 40 10.39 -34.06 -11.94
CA LEU A 40 11.47 -34.64 -12.74
C LEU A 40 11.85 -33.72 -13.92
N ARG A 41 11.68 -32.40 -13.78
CA ARG A 41 12.15 -31.48 -14.80
C ARG A 41 13.66 -31.37 -14.66
N PRO A 42 14.44 -31.55 -15.75
CA PRO A 42 15.87 -31.27 -15.73
C PRO A 42 16.05 -29.86 -15.18
N ARG A 43 16.71 -29.74 -14.04
CA ARG A 43 17.04 -28.45 -13.45
C ARG A 43 18.17 -27.87 -14.29
N TYR A 44 17.80 -27.30 -15.44
CA TYR A 44 18.69 -26.52 -16.27
C TYR A 44 19.32 -25.47 -15.36
N GLU A 45 20.64 -25.52 -15.12
CA GLU A 45 21.31 -24.66 -14.15
C GLU A 45 21.14 -23.19 -14.56
N PRO A 46 20.17 -22.47 -13.98
CA PRO A 46 19.80 -21.13 -14.43
C PRO A 46 20.79 -20.08 -13.89
N ASP A 47 21.73 -20.51 -13.04
CA ASP A 47 22.57 -19.64 -12.23
C ASP A 47 23.81 -19.17 -12.98
N LEU A 48 24.46 -20.06 -13.75
CA LEU A 48 25.59 -19.68 -14.59
C LEU A 48 25.11 -18.73 -15.70
N LEU A 49 24.15 -19.19 -16.51
CA LEU A 49 23.60 -18.40 -17.62
C LEU A 49 22.87 -17.14 -17.13
N GLY A 50 22.27 -17.16 -15.95
CA GLY A 50 21.65 -15.99 -15.34
C GLY A 50 22.66 -14.93 -14.91
N ARG A 51 23.77 -15.34 -14.26
CA ARG A 51 24.87 -14.43 -13.91
C ARG A 51 25.56 -13.87 -15.16
N PHE A 52 25.78 -14.70 -16.17
CA PHE A 52 26.30 -14.26 -17.46
C PHE A 52 25.37 -13.26 -18.15
N ALA A 53 24.06 -13.54 -18.21
CA ALA A 53 23.08 -12.63 -18.80
C ALA A 53 23.00 -11.29 -18.06
N GLU A 54 23.05 -11.29 -16.72
CA GLU A 54 23.04 -10.06 -15.94
C GLU A 54 24.31 -9.22 -16.15
N SER A 55 25.48 -9.86 -16.22
CA SER A 55 26.73 -9.17 -16.55
C SER A 55 26.73 -8.65 -17.99
N PHE A 56 26.21 -9.43 -18.92
CA PHE A 56 26.13 -9.08 -20.33
C PHE A 56 25.16 -7.91 -20.58
N ALA A 57 24.02 -7.89 -19.87
CA ALA A 57 23.07 -6.77 -19.91
C ALA A 57 23.71 -5.47 -19.39
N LYS A 58 24.44 -5.52 -18.27
CA LYS A 58 25.19 -4.37 -17.73
C LYS A 58 26.28 -3.89 -18.71
N PHE A 59 26.94 -4.83 -19.39
CA PHE A 59 27.98 -4.53 -20.37
C PHE A 59 27.40 -3.86 -21.64
N MET A 60 26.28 -4.37 -22.16
CA MET A 60 25.64 -3.87 -23.38
C MET A 60 24.96 -2.50 -23.18
N GLY A 61 24.46 -2.21 -21.97
CA GLY A 61 23.88 -0.90 -21.61
C GLY A 61 24.91 0.23 -21.46
N THR A 62 26.21 -0.07 -21.52
CA THR A 62 27.28 0.93 -21.40
C THR A 62 27.86 1.27 -22.77
N GLY A 63 28.14 2.54 -23.06
CA GLY A 63 28.80 2.98 -24.31
C GLY A 63 30.18 2.38 -24.60
N LYS A 64 30.77 1.68 -23.61
CA LYS A 64 32.04 0.93 -23.74
C LYS A 64 31.92 -0.25 -24.71
N PHE A 65 30.74 -0.87 -24.84
CA PHE A 65 30.54 -1.99 -25.79
C PHE A 65 30.76 -1.55 -27.24
N ILE A 66 30.16 -0.42 -27.61
CA ILE A 66 30.27 0.15 -28.96
C ILE A 66 31.73 0.49 -29.25
N ALA A 67 32.42 1.15 -28.32
CA ALA A 67 33.85 1.48 -28.47
C ALA A 67 34.72 0.22 -28.69
N TYR A 68 34.52 -0.85 -27.91
CA TYR A 68 35.25 -2.10 -28.08
C TYR A 68 34.98 -2.74 -29.45
N MET A 69 33.71 -2.79 -29.88
CA MET A 69 33.34 -3.37 -31.18
C MET A 69 33.94 -2.58 -32.35
N THR A 70 33.95 -1.25 -32.27
CA THR A 70 34.59 -0.39 -33.29
C THR A 70 36.10 -0.64 -33.35
N VAL A 71 36.78 -0.69 -32.20
CA VAL A 71 38.23 -0.98 -32.16
C VAL A 71 38.53 -2.37 -32.71
N PHE A 72 37.72 -3.38 -32.38
CA PHE A 72 37.87 -4.73 -32.91
C PHE A 72 37.77 -4.78 -34.43
N VAL A 73 36.76 -4.13 -35.01
CA VAL A 73 36.58 -4.06 -36.47
C VAL A 73 37.75 -3.33 -37.13
N LEU A 74 38.18 -2.19 -36.57
CA LEU A 74 39.33 -1.44 -37.09
C LEU A 74 40.63 -2.25 -37.03
N LEU A 75 40.87 -2.96 -35.93
CA LEU A 75 42.05 -3.82 -35.77
C LEU A 75 42.02 -4.98 -36.77
N TRP A 76 40.86 -5.60 -36.97
CA TRP A 76 40.71 -6.68 -37.95
C TRP A 76 41.02 -6.21 -39.38
N VAL A 77 40.47 -5.05 -39.77
CA VAL A 77 40.76 -4.43 -41.06
C VAL A 77 42.24 -4.06 -41.18
N ALA A 78 42.87 -3.55 -40.12
CA ALA A 78 44.29 -3.22 -40.12
C ALA A 78 45.19 -4.45 -40.28
N ILE A 79 44.90 -5.55 -39.56
CA ILE A 79 45.63 -6.83 -39.70
C ILE A 79 45.47 -7.38 -41.12
N ASN A 80 44.27 -7.29 -41.68
CA ASN A 80 43.99 -7.71 -43.04
C ASN A 80 44.78 -6.89 -44.08
N LEU A 81 44.82 -5.56 -43.89
CA LEU A 81 45.57 -4.66 -44.76
C LEU A 81 47.08 -4.92 -44.70
N VAL A 82 47.64 -5.19 -43.51
CA VAL A 82 49.05 -5.60 -43.36
C VAL A 82 49.31 -6.96 -43.99
N GLY A 83 48.39 -7.92 -43.84
CA GLY A 83 48.43 -9.23 -44.49
C GLY A 83 48.43 -9.11 -46.02
N ALA A 84 47.63 -8.20 -46.58
CA ALA A 84 47.57 -7.95 -48.03
C ALA A 84 48.93 -7.61 -48.67
N PHE A 85 49.92 -7.14 -47.90
CA PHE A 85 51.28 -6.85 -48.38
C PHE A 85 52.22 -8.07 -48.47
N GLY A 86 51.80 -9.29 -48.08
CA GLY A 86 52.66 -10.49 -48.17
C GLY A 86 51.95 -11.85 -48.23
N LEU A 87 50.81 -12.01 -47.55
CA LEU A 87 49.94 -13.20 -47.62
C LEU A 87 48.50 -12.69 -47.67
N ARG A 88 47.79 -12.85 -48.80
CA ARG A 88 46.41 -12.40 -49.03
C ARG A 88 45.39 -13.09 -48.10
N TRP A 89 45.45 -12.76 -46.82
CA TRP A 89 44.62 -13.32 -45.76
C TRP A 89 43.32 -12.52 -45.72
N ASP A 90 42.25 -13.11 -46.28
CA ASP A 90 40.88 -12.58 -46.43
C ASP A 90 40.73 -11.34 -47.36
N PRO A 91 40.80 -11.51 -48.70
CA PRO A 91 40.58 -10.44 -49.69
C PRO A 91 39.19 -9.78 -49.59
N TYR A 92 39.08 -8.53 -50.04
CA TYR A 92 37.80 -7.82 -50.16
C TYR A 92 36.76 -8.69 -50.91
N PRO A 93 35.57 -9.02 -50.35
CA PRO A 93 34.82 -8.31 -49.31
C PRO A 93 34.85 -8.93 -47.88
N PHE A 94 36.01 -9.32 -47.36
CA PHE A 94 36.20 -9.79 -45.97
C PHE A 94 35.23 -10.92 -45.55
N ILE A 95 35.27 -12.05 -46.25
CA ILE A 95 34.34 -13.17 -46.06
C ILE A 95 34.42 -13.76 -44.65
N LEU A 96 35.62 -13.76 -44.04
CA LEU A 96 35.80 -14.31 -42.69
C LEU A 96 35.18 -13.41 -41.63
N LEU A 97 35.30 -12.09 -41.79
CA LEU A 97 34.65 -11.13 -40.88
C LEU A 97 33.12 -11.27 -40.95
N ASN A 98 32.58 -11.41 -42.17
CA ASN A 98 31.14 -11.59 -42.35
C ASN A 98 30.65 -12.93 -41.77
N LEU A 99 31.43 -14.00 -41.95
CA LEU A 99 31.13 -15.31 -41.36
C LEU A 99 31.12 -15.24 -39.83
N PHE A 100 32.09 -14.54 -39.24
CA PHE A 100 32.14 -14.32 -37.79
C PHE A 100 30.92 -13.55 -37.29
N PHE A 101 30.52 -12.46 -37.96
CA PHE A 101 29.30 -11.73 -37.63
C PHE A 101 28.03 -12.57 -37.76
N SER A 102 27.95 -13.44 -38.77
CA SER A 102 26.81 -14.34 -38.96
C SER A 102 26.68 -15.34 -37.81
N VAL A 103 27.79 -15.93 -37.38
CA VAL A 103 27.83 -16.81 -36.21
C VAL A 103 27.51 -16.02 -34.94
N GLN A 104 28.04 -14.80 -34.82
CA GLN A 104 27.79 -13.91 -33.69
C GLN A 104 26.29 -13.63 -33.51
N ALA A 105 25.59 -13.30 -34.60
CA ALA A 105 24.15 -13.10 -34.59
C ALA A 105 23.39 -14.40 -34.25
N SER A 106 23.84 -15.54 -34.77
CA SER A 106 23.19 -16.84 -34.52
C SER A 106 23.23 -17.26 -33.05
N TYR A 107 24.35 -17.06 -32.35
CA TYR A 107 24.43 -17.39 -30.91
C TYR A 107 23.81 -16.31 -30.01
N ALA A 108 23.65 -15.08 -30.50
CA ALA A 108 23.01 -14.02 -29.73
C ALA A 108 21.53 -14.31 -29.43
N ALA A 109 20.79 -14.86 -30.40
CA ALA A 109 19.37 -15.16 -30.26
C ALA A 109 19.03 -16.04 -29.02
N PRO A 110 19.67 -17.20 -28.79
CA PRO A 110 19.39 -18.02 -27.61
C PRO A 110 19.80 -17.34 -26.29
N LEU A 111 20.87 -16.55 -26.28
CA LEU A 111 21.28 -15.78 -25.10
C LEU A 111 20.28 -14.68 -24.75
N ILE A 112 19.79 -13.96 -25.76
CA ILE A 112 18.77 -12.92 -25.59
C ILE A 112 17.48 -13.55 -25.06
N LEU A 113 17.06 -14.69 -25.60
CA LEU A 113 15.86 -15.40 -25.16
C LEU A 113 15.96 -15.82 -23.68
N LEU A 114 17.14 -16.24 -23.23
CA LEU A 114 17.38 -16.55 -21.81
C LEU A 114 17.36 -15.30 -20.92
N ALA A 115 17.94 -14.19 -21.39
CA ALA A 115 17.90 -12.91 -20.67
C ALA A 115 16.46 -12.40 -20.53
N GLN A 116 15.67 -12.50 -21.61
CA GLN A 116 14.25 -12.11 -21.64
C GLN A 116 13.40 -12.95 -20.69
N ASN A 117 13.53 -14.29 -20.71
CA ASN A 117 12.81 -15.17 -19.76
C ASN A 117 13.06 -14.80 -18.29
N ARG A 118 14.27 -14.32 -17.96
CA ARG A 118 14.59 -13.87 -16.59
C ARG A 118 14.02 -12.49 -16.29
N GLN A 119 14.02 -11.58 -17.27
CA GLN A 119 13.38 -10.27 -17.11
C GLN A 119 11.88 -10.44 -16.88
N GLU A 120 11.21 -11.26 -17.69
CA GLU A 120 9.77 -11.57 -17.54
C GLU A 120 9.44 -12.22 -16.18
N ALA A 121 10.33 -13.08 -15.66
CA ALA A 121 10.15 -13.67 -14.33
C ALA A 121 10.26 -12.63 -13.20
N ARG A 122 11.19 -11.67 -13.30
CA ARG A 122 11.30 -10.54 -12.36
C ARG A 122 10.09 -9.63 -12.46
N ASP A 123 9.70 -9.27 -13.68
CA ASP A 123 8.57 -8.39 -13.96
C ASP A 123 7.26 -9.00 -13.44
N ARG A 124 7.09 -10.33 -13.54
CA ARG A 124 5.94 -11.04 -12.96
C ARG A 124 5.88 -10.90 -11.44
N VAL A 125 6.99 -11.15 -10.73
CA VAL A 125 7.03 -11.04 -9.26
C VAL A 125 6.77 -9.60 -8.83
N GLN A 126 7.37 -8.64 -9.54
CA GLN A 126 7.16 -7.23 -9.26
C GLN A 126 5.70 -6.81 -9.49
N TYR A 127 5.07 -7.33 -10.55
CA TYR A 127 3.65 -7.10 -10.82
C TYR A 127 2.73 -7.69 -9.74
N GLU A 128 3.02 -8.89 -9.25
CA GLU A 128 2.27 -9.50 -8.15
C GLU A 128 2.40 -8.68 -6.86
N GLN A 129 3.61 -8.24 -6.51
CA GLN A 129 3.85 -7.38 -5.36
C GLN A 129 3.17 -6.02 -5.47
N ASP A 130 3.21 -5.41 -6.65
CA ASP A 130 2.56 -4.12 -6.91
C ASP A 130 1.04 -4.21 -6.76
N ARG A 131 0.43 -5.33 -7.18
CA ARG A 131 -1.01 -5.59 -6.97
C ARG A 131 -1.35 -5.70 -5.48
N ASP A 132 -0.56 -6.43 -4.71
CA ASP A 132 -0.77 -6.56 -3.27
C ASP A 132 -0.56 -5.23 -2.55
N MET A 133 0.47 -4.47 -2.94
CA MET A 133 0.75 -3.14 -2.40
C MET A 133 -0.39 -2.17 -2.72
N THR A 134 -0.90 -2.18 -3.94
CA THR A 134 -2.03 -1.35 -4.37
C THR A 134 -3.29 -1.71 -3.58
N ALA A 135 -3.56 -3.00 -3.37
CA ALA A 135 -4.69 -3.46 -2.58
C ALA A 135 -4.61 -2.98 -1.11
N ARG A 136 -3.42 -3.10 -0.48
CA ARG A 136 -3.19 -2.60 0.88
C ARG A 136 -3.32 -1.08 0.96
N THR A 137 -2.68 -0.35 0.05
CA THR A 137 -2.74 1.11 0.00
C THR A 137 -4.16 1.61 -0.14
N ARG A 138 -4.99 0.93 -0.95
CA ARG A 138 -6.42 1.23 -1.08
C ARG A 138 -7.16 0.99 0.23
N ALA A 139 -6.93 -0.13 0.90
CA ALA A 139 -7.55 -0.44 2.20
C ALA A 139 -7.15 0.59 3.28
N ASP A 140 -5.88 1.00 3.32
CA ASP A 140 -5.38 2.02 4.25
C ASP A 140 -6.03 3.39 3.97
N MET A 141 -6.17 3.79 2.70
CA MET A 141 -6.89 5.01 2.33
C MET A 141 -8.37 4.94 2.72
N GLU A 142 -9.03 3.81 2.53
CA GLU A 142 -10.42 3.61 2.94
C GLU A 142 -10.57 3.67 4.47
N PHE A 143 -9.62 3.12 5.22
CA PHE A 143 -9.58 3.22 6.67
C PHE A 143 -9.36 4.66 7.13
N LEU A 144 -8.35 5.35 6.60
CA LEU A 144 -8.07 6.74 6.91
C LEU A 144 -9.24 7.66 6.54
N ALA A 145 -9.93 7.40 5.41
CA ALA A 145 -11.11 8.16 5.03
C ALA A 145 -12.26 7.96 6.01
N ARG A 146 -12.48 6.73 6.50
CA ARG A 146 -13.47 6.45 7.56
C ARG A 146 -13.11 7.14 8.86
N GLU A 147 -11.84 7.14 9.25
CA GLU A 147 -11.42 7.83 10.48
C GLU A 147 -11.42 9.34 10.35
N MET A 148 -11.12 9.89 9.18
CA MET A 148 -11.31 11.32 8.94
C MET A 148 -12.80 11.69 8.98
N ALA A 149 -13.69 10.83 8.50
CA ALA A 149 -15.13 11.03 8.58
C ALA A 149 -15.63 10.94 10.04
N SER A 150 -15.17 9.96 10.81
CA SER A 150 -15.53 9.80 12.23
C SER A 150 -15.02 10.97 13.07
N LEU A 151 -13.76 11.39 12.88
CA LEU A 151 -13.17 12.58 13.49
C LEU A 151 -13.92 13.85 13.11
N ARG A 152 -14.28 14.01 11.83
CA ARG A 152 -15.05 15.17 11.37
C ARG A 152 -16.43 15.24 12.03
N THR A 153 -17.12 14.12 12.15
CA THR A 153 -18.43 14.08 12.84
C THR A 153 -18.27 14.37 14.32
N ALA A 154 -17.29 13.76 15.00
CA ALA A 154 -17.02 14.01 16.41
C ALA A 154 -16.67 15.48 16.70
N LEU A 155 -15.83 16.10 15.87
CA LEU A 155 -15.50 17.53 15.97
C LEU A 155 -16.66 18.45 15.57
N GLY A 156 -17.46 18.01 14.59
CA GLY A 156 -18.63 18.73 14.11
C GLY A 156 -19.79 18.76 15.13
N GLU A 157 -19.97 17.67 15.87
CA GLU A 157 -20.96 17.57 16.95
C GLU A 157 -20.51 18.29 18.23
N SER A 158 -19.19 18.43 18.48
CA SER A 158 -18.72 18.96 19.75
C SER A 158 -18.48 20.46 19.83
N ALA A 159 -17.87 21.18 18.88
CA ALA A 159 -17.22 22.41 19.37
C ALA A 159 -16.75 23.55 18.44
N THR A 160 -17.05 23.63 17.15
CA THR A 160 -16.32 24.67 16.37
C THR A 160 -16.98 26.04 16.36
N ARG A 161 -18.32 26.14 16.31
CA ARG A 161 -18.99 27.45 16.24
C ARG A 161 -19.55 27.89 17.58
N ASP A 162 -20.45 27.10 18.16
CA ASP A 162 -21.15 27.53 19.37
C ASP A 162 -20.27 27.47 20.61
N PHE A 163 -19.37 26.47 20.70
CA PHE A 163 -18.37 26.39 21.77
C PHE A 163 -17.27 27.46 21.65
N VAL A 164 -16.69 27.68 20.45
CA VAL A 164 -15.74 28.79 20.25
C VAL A 164 -16.40 30.13 20.54
N ARG A 165 -17.67 30.31 20.13
CA ARG A 165 -18.44 31.54 20.41
C ARG A 165 -18.79 31.69 21.89
N SER A 166 -19.10 30.60 22.60
CA SER A 166 -19.38 30.64 24.03
C SER A 166 -18.13 30.90 24.84
N GLU A 167 -16.99 30.29 24.50
CA GLU A 167 -15.71 30.56 25.17
C GLU A 167 -15.20 31.97 24.90
N LEU A 168 -15.29 32.44 23.65
CA LEU A 168 -14.95 33.83 23.34
C LEU A 168 -15.82 34.81 24.14
N ARG A 169 -17.13 34.53 24.28
CA ARG A 169 -18.04 35.34 25.10
C ARG A 169 -17.74 35.25 26.58
N ALA A 170 -17.45 34.05 27.11
CA ALA A 170 -17.11 33.85 28.50
C ALA A 170 -15.84 34.63 28.88
N LEU A 171 -14.79 34.53 28.05
CA LEU A 171 -13.55 35.27 28.23
C LEU A 171 -13.74 36.79 28.10
N LEU A 172 -14.56 37.26 27.14
CA LEU A 172 -14.90 38.68 27.00
C LEU A 172 -15.65 39.20 28.23
N HIS A 173 -16.60 38.42 28.75
CA HIS A 173 -17.40 38.80 29.91
C HIS A 173 -16.56 38.82 31.20
N GLU A 174 -15.57 37.93 31.31
CA GLU A 174 -14.60 37.94 32.39
C GLU A 174 -13.67 39.16 32.32
N LEU A 175 -13.20 39.53 31.12
CA LEU A 175 -12.42 40.75 30.92
C LEU A 175 -13.23 42.01 31.27
N ASP A 176 -14.48 42.09 30.83
CA ASP A 176 -15.38 43.21 31.12
C ASP A 176 -15.69 43.32 32.62
N ALA A 177 -15.92 42.18 33.29
CA ALA A 177 -16.10 42.12 34.74
C ALA A 177 -14.85 42.54 35.53
N ARG A 178 -13.65 42.23 35.02
CA ARG A 178 -12.37 42.67 35.61
C ARG A 178 -12.09 44.15 35.34
N LEU A 179 -12.55 44.67 34.21
CA LEU A 179 -12.37 46.08 33.83
C LEU A 179 -13.37 47.00 34.55
N GLY A 180 -14.53 46.49 34.95
CA GLY A 180 -15.56 47.23 35.71
C GLY A 180 -16.17 48.38 34.90
N PRO A 181 -17.47 48.71 35.06
CA PRO A 181 -18.10 49.75 34.24
C PRO A 181 -17.37 51.10 34.40
N PRO A 182 -16.83 51.69 33.33
CA PRO A 182 -16.21 53.01 33.39
C PRO A 182 -17.31 54.08 33.60
N ARG A 183 -17.29 54.72 34.76
CA ARG A 183 -17.77 56.09 35.03
C ARG A 183 -19.29 56.41 34.90
N GLU A 184 -20.11 55.59 34.23
CA GLU A 184 -21.53 55.93 34.02
C GLU A 184 -22.38 55.82 35.31
N GLN A 185 -22.13 54.81 36.17
CA GLN A 185 -22.87 54.69 37.45
C GLN A 185 -22.48 55.76 38.47
N SER A 186 -21.24 56.25 38.42
CA SER A 186 -20.79 57.37 39.26
C SER A 186 -21.44 58.69 38.84
N ASP A 187 -21.67 58.91 37.55
CA ASP A 187 -22.33 60.12 37.06
C ASP A 187 -23.84 60.10 37.34
N GLU A 188 -24.50 58.93 37.26
CA GLU A 188 -25.92 58.81 37.60
C GLU A 188 -26.18 58.89 39.12
N ASN A 189 -25.33 58.27 39.94
CA ASN A 189 -25.41 58.42 41.40
C ASN A 189 -25.06 59.84 41.86
N ARG A 190 -24.12 60.53 41.20
CA ARG A 190 -23.80 61.93 41.49
C ARG A 190 -24.94 62.86 41.10
N ARG A 191 -25.59 62.64 39.94
CA ARG A 191 -26.78 63.39 39.51
C ARG A 191 -27.98 63.15 40.44
N ARG A 192 -28.16 61.93 40.96
CA ARG A 192 -29.18 61.63 41.98
C ARG A 192 -28.86 62.26 43.34
N ALA A 193 -27.60 62.28 43.76
CA ALA A 193 -27.19 62.89 45.02
C ALA A 193 -27.27 64.43 45.00
N GLU A 194 -27.10 65.06 43.84
CA GLU A 194 -27.22 66.51 43.68
C GLU A 194 -28.67 66.98 43.54
N ALA A 195 -29.62 66.07 43.27
CA ALA A 195 -31.05 66.37 43.17
C ALA A 195 -31.79 66.38 44.50
N ASP A 196 -31.18 65.95 45.61
CA ASP A 196 -31.84 65.83 46.93
C ASP A 196 -31.06 66.58 48.03
N PRO A 197 -31.48 67.79 48.46
CA PRO A 197 -30.85 68.46 49.59
C PRO A 197 -31.28 67.80 50.92
N PRO A 198 -30.37 67.64 51.90
CA PRO A 198 -30.67 66.90 53.12
C PRO A 198 -31.63 67.69 54.01
N THR A 199 -32.89 67.24 54.05
CA THR A 199 -33.83 67.62 55.11
C THR A 199 -33.57 66.72 56.31
N SER A 200 -32.79 67.19 57.28
CA SER A 200 -32.75 66.58 58.60
C SER A 200 -32.75 67.64 59.69
N ALA A 201 -33.96 67.85 60.22
CA ALA A 201 -34.26 67.99 61.64
C ALA A 201 -33.07 68.15 62.61
N ALA A 202 -32.96 69.33 63.21
CA ALA A 202 -32.36 69.52 64.52
C ALA A 202 -33.48 69.81 65.52
N ARG A 203 -33.83 68.78 66.30
CA ARG A 203 -34.64 68.85 67.51
C ARG A 203 -33.80 69.52 68.62
N ARG A 204 -34.45 70.36 69.44
CA ARG A 204 -34.31 70.45 70.92
C ARG A 204 -33.85 71.81 71.52
N GLY A 205 -34.67 72.28 72.48
CA GLY A 205 -34.32 73.19 73.58
C GLY A 205 -34.69 74.64 73.30
N ASP A 206 -35.15 75.48 74.23
CA ASP A 206 -35.38 75.40 75.67
C ASP A 206 -36.03 76.75 76.07
N ARG A 207 -36.88 76.75 77.10
CA ARG A 207 -37.26 77.88 77.99
C ARG A 207 -38.06 79.11 77.51
N ARG A 208 -39.18 79.26 78.25
CA ARG A 208 -39.91 80.45 78.75
C ARG A 208 -40.97 81.07 77.86
#